data_AF-A0A7V8W9F5-F1
#
_entry.id   AF-A0A7V8W9F5-F1
#
_cell.length_a   1.000
_cell.length_b   1.000
_cell.length_c   1.000
_cell.angle_alpha   90.00
_cell.angle_beta   90.00
_cell.angle_gamma   90.00
#
_symmetry.space_group_name_H-M   'P 1'
#
loop_
_entity.id
_entity.type
_entity.pdbx_description
1 polymer ?
#
loop_
_entity_poly.entity_id
_entity_poly.type
_entity_poly.pdbx_seq_one_letter_code
_entity_poly.pdbx_strand_id
1 'polypeptide(L)'
;VRVPALPGKLGALRSVASPLLQSSANRSGGRDARRLEDVDRDVRTGVDLELDGGELPGSPSTVVDLGPYEETGEWEILREGAVGAARVAELLRG
;
A
#
# COMPACT_ATOMS: atom_id res chain seq x y z
N VAL A 1 -2.42 -0.77 9.72
CA VAL A 1 -3.28 0.15 8.92
C VAL A 1 -2.40 1.03 8.04
N ARG A 2 -2.90 1.56 6.91
CA ARG A 2 -2.18 2.56 6.09
C ARG A 2 -3.12 3.62 5.56
N VAL A 3 -2.60 4.80 5.27
CA VAL A 3 -3.30 5.85 4.51
C VAL A 3 -2.56 6.03 3.19
N PRO A 4 -3.10 5.55 2.05
CA PRO A 4 -2.39 5.63 0.78
C PRO A 4 -2.31 7.07 0.29
N ALA A 5 -1.16 7.45 -0.26
CA ALA A 5 -1.06 8.67 -1.05
C ALA A 5 -1.80 8.45 -2.39
N LEU A 6 -2.88 9.20 -2.61
CA LEU A 6 -3.73 9.12 -3.81
C LEU A 6 -3.62 10.43 -4.62
N PRO A 7 -2.52 10.62 -5.38
CA PRO A 7 -2.35 11.81 -6.22
C PRO A 7 -3.05 11.64 -7.58
N GLY A 8 -3.21 12.76 -8.30
CA GLY A 8 -3.63 12.77 -9.70
C GLY A 8 -4.97 12.05 -9.94
N LYS A 9 -5.00 11.14 -10.91
CA LYS A 9 -6.20 10.40 -11.33
C LYS A 9 -6.84 9.58 -10.20
N LEU A 10 -6.07 9.18 -9.19
CA LEU A 10 -6.57 8.43 -8.04
C LEU A 10 -7.21 9.31 -6.97
N GLY A 11 -7.18 10.64 -7.12
CA GLY A 11 -7.69 11.58 -6.11
C GLY A 11 -9.17 11.37 -5.75
N ALA A 12 -9.98 10.89 -6.69
CA ALA A 12 -11.40 10.58 -6.44
C ALA A 12 -11.58 9.53 -5.33
N LEU A 13 -10.64 8.60 -5.15
CA LEU A 13 -10.72 7.58 -4.09
C LEU A 13 -10.64 8.17 -2.68
N ARG A 14 -10.23 9.43 -2.52
CA ARG A 14 -10.23 10.13 -1.23
C ARG A 14 -11.64 10.39 -0.70
N SER A 15 -12.67 10.37 -1.55
CA SER A 15 -14.06 10.55 -1.12
C SER A 15 -14.70 9.27 -0.58
N VAL A 16 -13.99 8.13 -0.63
CA VAL A 16 -14.49 6.88 -0.05
C VAL A 16 -14.45 7.02 1.47
N ALA A 17 -15.63 7.11 2.08
CA ALA A 17 -15.79 7.34 3.52
C ALA A 17 -15.62 6.07 4.38
N SER A 18 -15.49 4.91 3.76
CA SER A 18 -15.39 3.61 4.43
C SER A 18 -13.97 3.05 4.36
N PRO A 19 -13.49 2.35 5.41
CA PRO A 19 -12.25 1.59 5.32
C PRO A 19 -12.30 0.57 4.18
N LEU A 20 -11.23 0.48 3.42
CA LEU A 20 -11.09 -0.49 2.34
C LEU A 20 -10.00 -1.52 2.68
N LEU A 21 -10.38 -2.80 2.63
CA LEU A 21 -9.42 -3.89 2.64
C LEU A 21 -8.86 -4.04 1.22
N GLN A 22 -7.54 -3.96 1.08
CA GLN A 22 -6.88 -3.98 -0.21
C GLN A 22 -5.59 -4.78 -0.13
N SER A 23 -5.54 -5.89 -0.87
CA SER A 23 -4.29 -6.58 -1.20
C SER A 23 -3.68 -5.99 -2.47
N SER A 24 -2.50 -6.45 -2.85
CA SER A 24 -1.96 -6.19 -4.19
C SER A 24 -2.87 -6.82 -5.25
N ALA A 25 -3.00 -6.17 -6.42
CA ALA A 25 -3.91 -6.56 -7.50
C ALA A 25 -3.21 -7.54 -8.47
N ASN A 26 -2.79 -8.69 -7.94
CA ASN A 26 -2.09 -9.73 -8.68
C ASN A 26 -2.47 -11.10 -8.12
N ARG A 27 -2.21 -12.14 -8.90
CA ARG A 27 -2.29 -13.52 -8.41
C ARG A 27 -1.33 -13.69 -7.23
N SER A 28 -1.74 -14.47 -6.24
CA SER A 28 -0.90 -14.77 -5.07
C SER A 28 0.46 -15.32 -5.50
N GLY A 29 1.54 -14.76 -4.96
CA GLY A 29 2.92 -15.10 -5.33
C GLY A 29 3.38 -14.55 -6.69
N GLY A 30 2.50 -13.92 -7.46
CA GLY A 30 2.83 -13.26 -8.72
C GLY A 30 3.52 -11.92 -8.52
N ARG A 31 4.03 -11.35 -9.62
CA ARG A 31 4.66 -10.02 -9.63
C ARG A 31 3.61 -8.94 -9.35
N ASP A 32 4.03 -7.90 -8.62
CA ASP A 32 3.21 -6.71 -8.41
C ASP A 32 2.92 -5.98 -9.73
N ALA A 33 1.64 -5.67 -9.96
CA ALA A 33 1.19 -4.90 -11.11
C ALA A 33 1.49 -3.40 -10.91
N ARG A 34 2.11 -2.75 -11.89
CA ARG A 34 2.40 -1.31 -11.86
C ARG A 34 1.48 -0.52 -12.78
N ARG A 35 0.90 -1.18 -13.77
CA ARG A 35 -0.07 -0.64 -14.73
C ARG A 35 -1.31 -1.53 -14.71
N LEU A 36 -2.46 -0.99 -15.10
CA LEU A 36 -3.70 -1.77 -15.17
C LEU A 36 -3.57 -2.97 -16.14
N GLU A 37 -2.79 -2.82 -17.20
CA GLU A 37 -2.47 -3.88 -18.16
C GLU A 37 -1.59 -5.00 -17.59
N ASP A 38 -0.88 -4.77 -16.49
CA ASP A 38 -0.09 -5.81 -15.79
C ASP A 38 -0.96 -6.71 -14.91
N VAL A 39 -2.20 -6.29 -14.61
CA VAL A 39 -3.12 -7.07 -13.79
C VAL A 39 -3.65 -8.25 -14.62
N ASP A 40 -3.60 -9.45 -14.03
CA ASP A 40 -4.08 -10.68 -14.62
C ASP A 40 -5.51 -10.52 -15.17
N ARG A 41 -5.72 -10.95 -16.42
CA ARG A 41 -6.98 -10.79 -17.13
C ARG A 41 -8.17 -11.38 -16.37
N ASP A 42 -7.98 -12.52 -15.69
CA ASP A 42 -9.08 -13.16 -14.97
C ASP A 42 -9.52 -12.32 -13.77
N VAL A 43 -8.57 -11.65 -13.10
CA VAL A 43 -8.89 -10.68 -12.04
C VAL A 43 -9.67 -9.51 -12.62
N ARG A 44 -9.19 -8.95 -13.74
CA ARG A 44 -9.83 -7.84 -14.45
C ARG A 44 -11.26 -8.15 -14.90
N THR A 45 -11.50 -9.36 -15.39
CA THR A 45 -12.85 -9.79 -15.79
C THR A 45 -13.78 -10.08 -14.62
N GLY A 46 -13.25 -10.22 -13.41
CA GLY A 46 -14.01 -10.58 -12.21
C GLY A 46 -14.38 -9.40 -11.31
N VAL A 47 -14.00 -8.16 -11.65
CA VAL A 47 -14.28 -6.97 -10.84
C VAL A 47 -15.40 -6.13 -11.45
N ASP A 48 -16.18 -5.47 -10.59
CA ASP A 48 -17.24 -4.55 -11.02
C ASP A 48 -16.69 -3.21 -11.54
N LEU A 49 -15.48 -2.84 -11.13
CA LEU A 49 -14.87 -1.55 -11.45
C LEU A 49 -13.35 -1.65 -11.54
N GLU A 50 -12.80 -1.09 -12.62
CA GLU A 50 -11.36 -0.84 -12.79
C GLU A 50 -11.07 0.65 -12.70
N LEU A 51 -10.01 1.02 -11.98
CA LEU A 51 -9.56 2.41 -11.87
C LEU A 51 -8.15 2.54 -12.42
N ASP A 52 -8.01 3.18 -13.58
CA ASP A 52 -6.70 3.41 -14.21
C ASP A 52 -6.02 4.68 -13.66
N GLY A 53 -5.10 4.45 -12.72
CA GLY A 53 -4.23 5.48 -12.16
C GLY A 53 -3.01 5.84 -13.02
N GLY A 54 -2.79 5.17 -14.16
CA GLY A 54 -1.53 5.19 -14.90
C GLY A 54 -0.47 4.24 -14.29
N GLU A 55 0.80 4.49 -14.59
CA GLU A 55 1.91 3.72 -14.01
C GLU A 55 2.18 4.16 -12.56
N LEU A 56 2.14 3.20 -11.64
CA LEU A 56 2.41 3.38 -10.23
C LEU A 56 3.87 3.05 -9.87
N PRO A 57 4.41 3.57 -8.76
CA PRO A 57 5.80 3.30 -8.35
C PRO A 57 6.13 1.82 -8.19
N GLY A 58 5.13 0.99 -7.87
CA GLY A 58 5.30 -0.46 -7.70
C GLY A 58 6.01 -0.88 -6.43
N SER A 59 6.49 0.06 -5.61
CA SER A 59 7.09 -0.23 -4.31
C SER A 59 6.01 -0.51 -3.26
N PRO A 60 6.08 -1.63 -2.54
CA PRO A 60 5.13 -1.94 -1.47
C PRO A 60 5.29 -0.96 -0.30
N SER A 61 4.26 -0.85 0.53
CA SER A 61 4.35 -0.09 1.78
C SER A 61 5.32 -0.75 2.76
N THR A 62 6.10 0.08 3.46
CA THR A 62 6.78 -0.33 4.69
C THR A 62 5.74 -0.70 5.74
N VAL A 63 5.96 -1.81 6.44
CA VAL A 63 5.12 -2.30 7.53
C VAL A 63 5.95 -2.28 8.80
N VAL A 64 5.45 -1.56 9.80
CA VAL A 64 6.06 -1.41 11.12
C VAL A 64 5.10 -2.00 12.13
N ASP A 65 5.60 -2.87 13.01
CA ASP A 65 4.88 -3.27 14.21
C ASP A 65 5.07 -2.21 15.29
N LEU A 66 3.96 -1.64 15.74
CA LEU A 66 3.88 -0.66 16.80
C LEU A 66 3.08 -1.20 18.00
N GLY A 67 2.79 -2.51 18.04
CA GLY A 67 2.05 -3.16 19.12
C GLY A 67 2.58 -2.86 20.52
N PRO A 68 3.90 -3.01 20.79
CA PRO A 68 4.48 -2.71 22.11
C PRO A 68 4.87 -1.23 22.29
N TYR A 69 4.73 -0.40 21.25
CA TYR A 69 5.33 0.92 21.20
C TYR A 69 4.87 1.85 22.32
N GLU A 70 3.58 1.81 22.69
CA GLU A 70 3.04 2.63 23.78
C GLU A 70 3.58 2.21 25.16
N GLU A 71 3.90 0.94 25.35
CA GLU A 71 4.34 0.38 26.64
C GLU A 71 5.85 0.45 26.83
N THR A 72 6.63 0.12 25.79
CA THR A 72 8.09 -0.04 25.88
C THR A 72 8.86 0.94 25.00
N GLY A 73 8.19 1.64 24.08
CA GLY A 73 8.85 2.42 23.03
C GLY A 73 9.51 1.57 21.93
N GLU A 74 9.37 0.24 22.00
CA GLU A 74 9.93 -0.67 21.02
C GLU A 74 9.06 -0.75 19.78
N TRP A 75 9.69 -0.96 18.63
CA TRP A 75 9.05 -1.14 17.34
C TRP A 75 9.97 -1.92 16.43
N GLU A 76 9.39 -2.61 15.44
CA GLU A 76 10.16 -3.35 14.44
C GLU A 76 9.59 -3.18 13.04
N ILE A 77 10.46 -3.21 12.04
CA ILE A 77 10.04 -3.24 10.64
C ILE A 77 9.82 -4.70 10.25
N LEU A 78 8.56 -5.07 10.08
CA LEU A 78 8.16 -6.40 9.59
C LEU A 78 8.48 -6.56 8.09
N ARG A 79 8.40 -5.45 7.34
CA ARG A 79 8.74 -5.42 5.92
C ARG A 79 9.16 -4.02 5.51
N GLU A 80 10.37 -3.88 4.99
CA GLU A 80 10.82 -2.62 4.40
C GLU A 80 10.21 -2.41 3.01
N GLY A 81 9.83 -1.17 2.71
CA GLY A 81 9.18 -0.78 1.46
C GLY A 81 9.46 0.68 1.13
N ALA A 82 8.43 1.41 0.71
CA ALA A 82 8.55 2.79 0.23
C ALA A 82 9.15 3.81 1.22
N VAL A 83 9.15 3.52 2.53
CA VAL A 83 9.78 4.32 3.57
C VAL A 83 10.92 3.53 4.21
N GLY A 84 12.15 3.96 3.98
CA GLY A 84 13.33 3.25 4.47
C GLY A 84 13.50 3.32 5.99
N ALA A 85 14.22 2.33 6.55
CA ALA A 85 14.37 2.17 8.00
C ALA A 85 14.91 3.42 8.72
N ALA A 86 15.87 4.13 8.13
CA ALA A 86 16.43 5.34 8.71
C ALA A 86 15.37 6.45 8.89
N ARG A 87 14.47 6.60 7.91
CA ARG A 87 13.38 7.58 7.96
C ARG A 87 12.31 7.18 8.96
N VAL A 88 11.99 5.90 9.07
CA VAL A 88 11.08 5.40 10.11
C VAL A 88 11.66 5.71 11.50
N ALA A 89 12.93 5.39 11.74
CA ALA A 89 13.58 5.66 13.01
C ALA A 89 13.64 7.16 13.35
N GLU A 90 13.86 8.02 12.36
CA GLU A 90 13.80 9.48 12.55
C GLU A 90 12.40 9.94 13.00
N LEU A 91 11.33 9.46 12.35
CA LEU A 91 9.96 9.86 12.65
C LEU A 91 9.46 9.37 14.02
N LEU A 92 9.90 8.18 14.44
CA LEU A 92 9.52 7.58 15.73
C LEU A 92 10.40 8.05 16.90
N ARG A 93 11.50 8.74 16.63
CA ARG A 93 12.34 9.37 17.67
C ARG A 93 11.82 10.73 18.14
N GLY A 94 10.71 11.21 17.56
CA GLY A 94 10.14 12.55 17.76
C GLY A 94 10.15 13.03 19.21
#